data_AF-A0A2I0QH38-F1
#
_entry.id   AF-A0A2I0QH38-F1
#
_cell.length_a   1.000
_cell.length_b   1.000
_cell.length_c   1.000
_cell.angle_alpha   90.00
_cell.angle_beta   90.00
_cell.angle_gamma   90.00
#
_symmetry.space_group_name_H-M   'P 1'
#
loop_
_entity.id
_entity.type
_entity.pdbx_description
1 polymer ?
#
loop_
_entity_poly.entity_id
_entity_poly.type
_entity_poly.pdbx_seq_one_letter_code
_entity_poly.pdbx_strand_id
1 'polypeptide(L)'
;LMLKGNGTVFEQLYSPIVVVTSKYHAQLKALGRNAITKKIYYHYSGFGNNKLNDARKENFSDVKVNLYLLRTLMTGIAVLETGEINQNIAELNGKFKLPVIDTLIALKNKEEKRKINAGEIAVGVEKEAIKLQEMLDEAYKSSNLLSDISEEDKEKFNEFLIKVRVENLKI
;
A
#
# COMPACT_ATOMS: atom_id res chain seq x y z
N LEU A 1 5.86 13.04 7.09
CA LEU A 1 5.76 11.58 6.82
C LEU A 1 5.53 11.30 5.34
N MET A 2 4.51 11.91 4.72
CA MET A 2 4.21 11.77 3.28
C MET A 2 5.44 11.97 2.38
N LEU A 3 6.17 13.08 2.54
CA LEU A 3 7.37 13.42 1.73
C LEU A 3 8.54 12.44 1.91
N LYS A 4 8.47 11.54 2.90
CA LYS A 4 9.45 10.46 3.10
C LYS A 4 9.04 9.15 2.39
N GLY A 5 8.00 9.19 1.53
CA GLY A 5 7.51 8.01 0.82
C GLY A 5 6.72 7.03 1.70
N ASN A 6 6.11 7.50 2.80
CA ASN A 6 5.36 6.62 3.70
C ASN A 6 4.01 6.23 3.07
N GLY A 7 3.91 4.99 2.58
CA GLY A 7 2.70 4.45 1.93
C GLY A 7 1.47 4.46 2.82
N THR A 8 1.59 4.24 4.13
CA THR A 8 0.44 4.30 5.06
C THR A 8 -0.25 5.67 5.05
N VAL A 9 0.51 6.76 4.91
CA VAL A 9 -0.08 8.11 4.83
C VAL A 9 -0.90 8.27 3.55
N PHE A 10 -0.38 7.77 2.43
CA PHE A 10 -1.10 7.78 1.17
C PHE A 10 -2.33 6.87 1.20
N GLU A 11 -2.21 5.69 1.82
CA GLU A 11 -3.31 4.76 1.99
C GLU A 11 -4.47 5.37 2.79
N GLN A 12 -4.16 6.14 3.83
CA GLN A 12 -5.17 6.87 4.61
C GLN A 12 -5.78 8.02 3.82
N LEU A 13 -4.94 8.83 3.16
CA LEU A 13 -5.37 10.00 2.39
C LEU A 13 -6.29 9.64 1.20
N TYR A 14 -6.01 8.52 0.53
CA TYR A 14 -6.76 8.06 -0.64
C TYR A 14 -7.75 6.95 -0.34
N SER A 15 -7.99 6.63 0.94
CA SER A 15 -8.96 5.62 1.33
C SER A 15 -10.37 5.98 0.78
N PRO A 16 -11.09 5.02 0.17
CA PRO A 16 -12.44 5.26 -0.33
C PRO A 16 -13.50 5.32 0.80
N ILE A 17 -13.14 4.90 2.02
CA ILE A 17 -14.08 4.77 3.16
C ILE A 17 -13.96 5.91 4.18
N VAL A 18 -13.56 7.11 3.75
CA VAL A 18 -13.48 8.30 4.63
C VAL A 18 -14.91 8.76 4.98
N VAL A 19 -15.31 8.57 6.24
CA VAL A 19 -16.66 8.90 6.73
C VAL A 19 -16.83 10.41 7.00
N VAL A 20 -15.77 11.08 7.47
CA VAL A 20 -15.76 12.52 7.75
C VAL A 20 -14.58 13.16 7.04
N THR A 21 -14.83 14.25 6.31
CA THR A 21 -13.83 14.94 5.51
C THR A 21 -13.90 16.45 5.66
N SER A 22 -12.95 17.18 5.08
CA SER A 22 -12.87 18.63 5.17
C SER A 22 -12.29 19.24 3.89
N LYS A 23 -12.41 20.57 3.75
CA LYS A 23 -11.73 21.33 2.68
C LYS A 23 -10.21 21.10 2.69
N TYR A 24 -9.62 20.88 3.87
CA TYR A 24 -8.19 20.60 4.00
C TYR A 24 -7.83 19.20 3.51
N HIS A 25 -8.68 18.20 3.74
CA HIS A 25 -8.48 16.87 3.17
C HIS A 25 -8.51 16.91 1.64
N ALA A 26 -9.45 17.64 1.03
CA ALA A 26 -9.51 17.80 -0.42
C ALA A 26 -8.24 18.48 -0.99
N GLN A 27 -7.79 19.57 -0.35
CA GLN A 27 -6.53 20.25 -0.72
C GLN A 27 -5.31 19.33 -0.58
N LEU A 28 -5.23 18.59 0.53
CA LEU A 28 -4.14 17.64 0.77
C LEU A 28 -4.15 16.47 -0.22
N LYS A 29 -5.33 15.99 -0.65
CA LYS A 29 -5.44 14.98 -1.72
C LYS A 29 -4.89 15.49 -3.04
N ALA A 30 -5.20 16.73 -3.41
CA ALA A 30 -4.68 17.31 -4.64
C ALA A 30 -3.15 17.43 -4.59
N LEU A 31 -2.63 18.01 -3.51
CA LEU A 31 -1.20 18.19 -3.32
C LEU A 31 -0.44 16.87 -3.14
N GLY A 32 -1.08 15.90 -2.47
CA GLY A 32 -0.54 14.58 -2.20
C GLY A 32 -0.18 13.78 -3.45
N ARG A 33 -0.79 14.06 -4.60
CA ARG A 33 -0.47 13.36 -5.86
C ARG A 33 0.97 13.65 -6.28
N ASN A 34 1.41 14.89 -6.12
CA ASN A 34 2.78 15.32 -6.44
C ASN A 34 3.83 14.71 -5.50
N ALA A 35 3.41 14.22 -4.33
CA ALA A 35 4.30 13.58 -3.37
C ALA A 35 4.50 12.08 -3.59
N ILE A 36 3.75 11.45 -4.50
CA ILE A 36 3.93 10.04 -4.87
C ILE A 36 5.17 9.93 -5.76
N THR A 37 6.27 9.52 -5.16
CA THR A 37 7.59 9.39 -5.80
C THR A 37 8.08 7.95 -5.72
N LYS A 38 9.16 7.63 -6.44
CA LYS A 38 9.81 6.31 -6.37
C LYS A 38 10.20 5.91 -4.95
N LYS A 39 10.36 6.86 -4.01
CA LYS A 39 10.63 6.57 -2.59
C LYS A 39 9.57 5.67 -1.94
N ILE A 40 8.35 5.62 -2.47
CA ILE A 40 7.29 4.76 -1.96
C ILE A 40 7.65 3.26 -2.03
N TYR A 41 8.56 2.89 -2.95
CA TYR A 41 9.14 1.57 -3.05
C TYR A 41 9.70 1.08 -1.70
N TYR A 42 10.46 1.91 -0.98
CA TYR A 42 11.09 1.51 0.27
C TYR A 42 10.06 1.17 1.35
N HIS A 43 8.91 1.84 1.35
CA HIS A 43 7.82 1.50 2.25
C HIS A 43 7.25 0.12 1.90
N TYR A 44 6.82 -0.09 0.66
CA TYR A 44 6.16 -1.34 0.26
C TYR A 44 7.10 -2.54 0.27
N SER A 45 8.35 -2.37 -0.14
CA SER A 45 9.38 -3.42 -0.10
C SER A 45 9.76 -3.79 1.34
N GLY A 46 10.06 -2.80 2.19
CA GLY A 46 10.39 -3.06 3.60
C GLY A 46 9.21 -3.66 4.37
N PHE A 47 8.00 -3.15 4.15
CA PHE A 47 6.81 -3.62 4.83
C PHE A 47 6.36 -5.01 4.33
N GLY A 48 6.45 -5.26 3.02
CA GLY A 48 6.21 -6.57 2.42
C GLY A 48 7.14 -7.64 2.99
N ASN A 49 8.45 -7.36 3.06
CA ASN A 49 9.44 -8.26 3.66
C ASN A 49 9.14 -8.57 5.14
N ASN A 50 8.78 -7.56 5.93
CA ASN A 50 8.36 -7.76 7.31
C ASN A 50 7.13 -8.68 7.40
N LYS A 51 6.15 -8.51 6.51
CA LYS A 51 4.94 -9.35 6.48
C LYS A 51 5.20 -10.77 5.99
N LEU A 52 6.14 -10.96 5.06
CA LEU A 52 6.59 -12.28 4.66
C LEU A 52 7.23 -13.02 5.84
N ASN A 53 8.05 -12.33 6.64
CA ASN A 53 8.64 -12.90 7.84
C ASN A 53 7.60 -13.22 8.92
N ASP A 54 6.60 -12.36 9.11
CA ASP A 54 5.47 -12.65 10.01
C ASP A 54 4.68 -13.88 9.55
N ALA A 55 4.40 -13.99 8.24
CA ALA A 55 3.70 -15.13 7.66
C ALA A 55 4.49 -16.43 7.85
N ARG A 56 5.81 -16.42 7.61
CA ARG A 56 6.70 -17.56 7.84
C ARG A 56 6.68 -18.07 9.28
N LYS A 57 6.70 -17.17 10.27
CA LYS A 57 6.65 -17.55 11.71
C LYS A 57 5.39 -18.33 12.06
N GLU A 58 4.27 -18.02 11.40
CA GLU A 58 3.00 -18.71 11.59
C GLU A 58 2.77 -19.83 10.56
N ASN A 59 3.80 -20.22 9.79
CA ASN A 59 3.71 -21.18 8.68
C ASN A 59 2.55 -20.87 7.71
N PHE A 60 2.33 -19.58 7.43
CA PHE A 60 1.26 -19.07 6.59
C PHE A 60 -0.15 -19.51 7.02
N SER A 61 -0.33 -19.90 8.29
CA SER A 61 -1.63 -20.36 8.79
C SER A 61 -2.63 -19.21 8.95
N ASP A 62 -2.18 -17.96 9.15
CA ASP A 62 -3.04 -16.79 9.30
C ASP A 62 -3.42 -16.19 7.94
N VAL A 63 -4.68 -16.39 7.56
CA VAL A 63 -5.26 -15.88 6.30
C VAL A 63 -5.17 -14.35 6.19
N LYS A 64 -5.34 -13.61 7.29
CA LYS A 64 -5.30 -12.13 7.26
C LYS A 64 -3.88 -11.64 7.00
N VAL A 65 -2.89 -12.27 7.63
CA VAL A 65 -1.48 -11.93 7.41
C VAL A 65 -1.09 -12.17 5.95
N ASN A 66 -1.50 -13.31 5.38
CA ASN A 66 -1.24 -13.64 3.97
C ASN A 66 -1.90 -12.66 3.00
N LEU A 67 -3.19 -12.34 3.20
CA LEU A 67 -3.90 -11.36 2.36
C LEU A 67 -3.23 -9.98 2.43
N TYR A 68 -2.79 -9.59 3.62
CA TYR A 68 -2.16 -8.28 3.83
C TYR A 68 -0.77 -8.20 3.21
N LEU A 69 0.01 -9.28 3.28
CA LEU A 69 1.28 -9.44 2.56
C LEU A 69 1.10 -9.24 1.05
N LEU A 70 0.23 -10.03 0.43
CA LEU A 70 0.03 -10.00 -1.02
C LEU A 70 -0.54 -8.64 -1.46
N ARG A 71 -1.52 -8.09 -0.72
CA ARG A 71 -2.06 -6.75 -0.98
C ARG A 71 -0.95 -5.70 -0.95
N THR A 72 -0.09 -5.71 0.07
CA THR A 72 1.00 -4.74 0.22
C THR A 72 1.91 -4.72 -1.00
N LEU A 73 2.37 -5.90 -1.45
CA LEU A 73 3.28 -6.00 -2.58
C LEU A 73 2.59 -5.58 -3.89
N MET A 74 1.37 -6.04 -4.13
CA MET A 74 0.58 -5.65 -5.30
C MET A 74 0.28 -4.15 -5.35
N THR A 75 -0.05 -3.52 -4.20
CA THR A 75 -0.23 -2.07 -4.10
C THR A 75 1.06 -1.33 -4.45
N GLY A 76 2.20 -1.78 -3.91
CA GLY A 76 3.50 -1.19 -4.21
C GLY A 76 3.86 -1.23 -5.70
N ILE A 77 3.60 -2.36 -6.36
CA ILE A 77 3.80 -2.49 -7.82
C ILE A 77 2.86 -1.54 -8.56
N ALA A 78 1.56 -1.58 -8.25
CA ALA A 78 0.56 -0.77 -8.94
C ALA A 78 0.84 0.73 -8.82
N VAL A 79 1.24 1.22 -7.64
CA VAL A 79 1.55 2.65 -7.46
C VAL A 79 2.83 3.05 -8.19
N LEU A 80 3.85 2.21 -8.25
CA LEU A 80 5.08 2.53 -9.00
C LEU A 80 4.84 2.61 -10.50
N GLU A 81 3.90 1.83 -11.02
CA GLU A 81 3.51 1.87 -12.42
C GLU A 81 2.59 3.03 -12.78
N THR A 82 1.64 3.38 -11.90
CA THR A 82 0.52 4.28 -12.24
C THR A 82 0.58 5.64 -11.53
N GLY A 83 1.31 5.76 -10.43
CA GLY A 83 1.23 6.91 -9.52
C GLY A 83 -0.07 6.95 -8.70
N GLU A 84 -0.90 5.91 -8.75
CA GLU A 84 -2.17 5.86 -8.03
C GLU A 84 -2.18 4.80 -6.93
N ILE A 85 -2.80 5.13 -5.80
CA ILE A 85 -2.87 4.24 -4.64
C ILE A 85 -4.14 3.40 -4.75
N ASN A 86 -3.96 2.08 -4.90
CA ASN A 86 -5.05 1.11 -4.83
C ASN A 86 -4.77 0.09 -3.73
N GLN A 87 -5.70 -0.04 -2.78
CA GLN A 87 -5.66 -1.00 -1.68
C GLN A 87 -6.73 -2.09 -1.78
N ASN A 88 -7.57 -2.06 -2.80
CA ASN A 88 -8.61 -3.04 -3.00
C ASN A 88 -7.99 -4.32 -3.55
N ILE A 89 -7.88 -5.34 -2.70
CA ILE A 89 -7.24 -6.60 -3.07
C ILE A 89 -7.94 -7.32 -4.24
N ALA A 90 -9.25 -7.16 -4.39
CA ALA A 90 -9.99 -7.78 -5.49
C ALA A 90 -9.67 -7.10 -6.83
N GLU A 91 -9.64 -5.76 -6.85
CA GLU A 91 -9.24 -4.99 -8.04
C GLU A 91 -7.77 -5.26 -8.41
N LEU A 92 -6.88 -5.26 -7.42
CA LEU A 92 -5.48 -5.63 -7.62
C LEU A 92 -5.39 -7.05 -8.21
N ASN A 93 -6.10 -8.03 -7.66
CA ASN A 93 -6.06 -9.39 -8.16
C ASN A 93 -6.65 -9.53 -9.58
N GLY A 94 -7.55 -8.62 -10.01
CA GLY A 94 -7.99 -8.56 -11.40
C GLY A 94 -6.83 -8.35 -12.39
N LYS A 95 -5.80 -7.61 -11.98
CA LYS A 95 -4.56 -7.42 -12.74
C LYS A 95 -3.57 -8.57 -12.55
N PHE A 96 -3.26 -8.94 -11.31
CA PHE A 96 -2.18 -9.91 -11.01
C PHE A 96 -2.60 -11.37 -11.20
N LYS A 97 -3.91 -11.67 -11.12
CA LYS A 97 -4.52 -12.98 -11.36
C LYS A 97 -3.87 -14.11 -10.56
N LEU A 98 -3.69 -13.89 -9.26
CA LEU A 98 -3.09 -14.85 -8.34
C LEU A 98 -4.19 -15.78 -7.78
N PRO A 99 -4.21 -17.08 -8.14
CA PRO A 99 -5.27 -18.00 -7.72
C PRO A 99 -5.35 -18.17 -6.19
N VAL A 100 -4.21 -18.01 -5.51
CA VAL A 100 -4.13 -18.09 -4.04
C VAL A 100 -4.96 -17.01 -3.34
N ILE A 101 -5.15 -15.84 -3.96
CA ILE A 101 -5.94 -14.75 -3.37
C ILE A 101 -7.42 -15.12 -3.28
N ASP A 102 -8.00 -15.70 -4.34
CA ASP A 102 -9.41 -16.08 -4.34
C ASP A 102 -9.68 -17.16 -3.27
N THR A 103 -8.73 -18.08 -3.12
CA THR A 103 -8.76 -19.11 -2.07
C THR A 103 -8.73 -18.45 -0.68
N LEU A 104 -7.81 -17.52 -0.44
CA LEU A 104 -7.69 -16.80 0.84
C LEU A 104 -8.91 -15.93 1.15
N ILE A 105 -9.51 -15.28 0.15
CA ILE A 105 -10.75 -14.49 0.31
C ILE A 105 -11.90 -15.41 0.71
N ALA A 106 -12.06 -16.55 0.03
CA ALA A 106 -13.10 -17.53 0.36
C ALA A 106 -12.92 -18.07 1.78
N LEU A 107 -11.68 -18.34 2.20
CA LEU A 107 -11.36 -18.79 3.55
C LEU A 107 -11.64 -17.71 4.60
N LYS A 108 -11.30 -16.45 4.32
CA LYS A 108 -11.59 -15.31 5.21
C LYS A 108 -13.09 -15.12 5.42
N ASN A 109 -13.91 -15.32 4.39
CA ASN A 109 -15.37 -15.13 4.45
C ASN A 109 -16.10 -16.28 5.17
N LYS A 110 -15.49 -17.47 5.29
CA LYS A 110 -16.10 -18.61 5.97
C LYS A 110 -16.01 -18.59 7.50
N GLU A 111 -15.37 -17.56 8.08
CA GLU A 111 -15.21 -17.24 9.53
C GLU A 111 -14.71 -18.34 10.49
N GLU A 112 -14.73 -19.63 10.15
CA GLU A 112 -14.62 -20.70 11.15
C GLU A 112 -13.20 -21.05 11.59
N LYS A 113 -12.13 -20.74 10.84
CA LYS A 113 -10.75 -20.99 11.32
C LYS A 113 -9.78 -19.94 10.78
N ARG A 114 -9.26 -19.09 11.68
CA ARG A 114 -8.13 -18.18 11.39
C ARG A 114 -6.86 -18.94 10.98
N LYS A 115 -6.75 -20.22 11.37
CA LYS A 115 -5.64 -21.13 11.08
C LYS A 115 -6.13 -22.22 10.12
N ILE A 116 -5.62 -22.18 8.89
CA ILE A 116 -5.90 -23.17 7.84
C ILE A 116 -4.87 -24.31 7.88
N ASN A 117 -5.23 -25.49 7.36
CA ASN A 117 -4.26 -26.56 7.15
C ASN A 117 -3.33 -26.11 6.01
N ALA A 118 -2.15 -25.63 6.38
CA ALA A 118 -1.41 -24.64 5.63
C ALA A 118 -0.53 -25.20 4.51
N GLY A 119 -0.43 -26.53 4.33
CA GLY A 119 0.60 -27.12 3.45
C GLY A 119 0.65 -26.54 2.04
N GLU A 120 -0.39 -26.74 1.23
CA GLU A 120 -0.40 -26.28 -0.17
C GLU A 120 -0.58 -24.76 -0.30
N ILE A 121 -1.39 -24.16 0.59
CA ILE A 121 -1.64 -22.71 0.58
C ILE A 121 -0.38 -21.93 0.98
N ALA A 122 0.41 -22.41 1.94
CA ALA A 122 1.67 -21.80 2.35
C ALA A 122 2.66 -21.73 1.19
N VAL A 123 2.85 -22.86 0.49
CA VAL A 123 3.73 -22.92 -0.67
C VAL A 123 3.28 -21.95 -1.76
N GLY A 124 1.97 -21.88 -2.02
CA GLY A 124 1.39 -20.93 -2.97
C GLY A 124 1.63 -19.47 -2.56
N VAL A 125 1.33 -19.10 -1.31
CA VAL A 125 1.50 -17.72 -0.81
C VAL A 125 2.97 -17.29 -0.85
N GLU A 126 3.88 -18.14 -0.37
CA GLU A 126 5.30 -17.80 -0.33
C GLU A 126 5.87 -17.60 -1.73
N LYS A 127 5.57 -18.51 -2.65
CA LYS A 127 6.00 -18.42 -4.04
C LYS A 127 5.52 -17.13 -4.70
N GLU A 128 4.24 -16.79 -4.54
CA GLU A 128 3.69 -15.56 -5.12
C GLU A 128 4.27 -14.31 -4.44
N ALA A 129 4.50 -14.33 -3.12
CA ALA A 129 5.11 -13.20 -2.41
C ALA A 129 6.54 -12.93 -2.89
N ILE A 130 7.36 -13.97 -3.09
CA ILE A 130 8.73 -13.83 -3.63
C ILE A 130 8.68 -13.23 -5.04
N LYS A 131 7.83 -13.77 -5.91
CA LYS A 131 7.66 -13.25 -7.27
C LYS A 131 7.19 -11.79 -7.29
N LEU A 132 6.23 -11.43 -6.42
CA LEU A 132 5.76 -10.06 -6.31
C LEU A 132 6.86 -9.12 -5.77
N GLN A 133 7.75 -9.59 -4.90
CA GLN A 133 8.89 -8.80 -4.46
C GLN A 133 9.84 -8.49 -5.62
N GLU A 134 10.16 -9.48 -6.47
CA GLU A 134 10.96 -9.27 -7.68
C GLU A 134 10.26 -8.30 -8.64
N MET A 135 8.94 -8.45 -8.86
CA MET A 135 8.16 -7.53 -9.67
C MET A 135 8.14 -6.11 -9.12
N LEU A 136 8.13 -5.95 -7.79
CA LEU A 136 8.19 -4.65 -7.12
C LEU A 136 9.55 -3.97 -7.38
N ASP A 137 10.63 -4.74 -7.33
CA ASP A 137 11.97 -4.25 -7.61
C ASP A 137 12.11 -3.82 -9.08
N GLU A 138 11.54 -4.58 -10.02
CA GLU A 138 11.50 -4.19 -11.43
C GLU A 138 10.62 -2.95 -11.68
N ALA A 139 9.44 -2.89 -11.06
CA ALA A 139 8.57 -1.72 -11.15
C ALA A 139 9.27 -0.45 -10.63
N TYR A 140 10.09 -0.55 -9.58
CA TYR A 140 10.88 0.57 -9.09
C TYR A 140 11.91 1.05 -10.13
N LYS A 141 12.63 0.12 -10.78
CA LYS A 141 13.62 0.42 -11.82
C LYS A 141 12.95 1.09 -13.03
N SER A 142 11.82 0.55 -13.48
CA SER A 142 11.12 1.02 -14.69
C SER A 142 10.12 2.16 -14.47
N SER A 143 9.85 2.55 -13.21
CA SER A 143 8.86 3.60 -12.90
C SER A 143 9.22 4.93 -13.56
N ASN A 144 8.21 5.65 -14.05
CA ASN A 144 8.34 7.02 -14.54
C ASN A 144 8.08 8.09 -13.46
N LEU A 145 7.83 7.67 -12.21
CA LEU A 145 7.67 8.59 -11.10
C LEU A 145 8.98 9.34 -10.84
N LEU A 146 8.87 10.54 -10.29
CA LEU A 146 10.03 11.31 -9.85
C LEU A 146 10.79 10.56 -8.75
N SER A 147 12.10 10.71 -8.73
CA SER A 147 12.96 10.16 -7.67
C SER A 147 12.71 10.84 -6.31
N ASP A 148 12.38 12.12 -6.34
CA ASP A 148 12.00 12.93 -5.18
C ASP A 148 11.00 14.01 -5.58
N ILE A 149 10.31 14.56 -4.58
CA ILE A 149 9.38 15.67 -4.76
C ILE A 149 10.17 16.96 -5.05
N SER A 150 9.61 17.82 -5.93
CA SER A 150 10.22 19.11 -6.29
C SER A 150 10.28 20.07 -5.10
N GLU A 151 11.24 21.01 -5.11
CA GLU A 151 11.31 22.07 -4.07
C GLU A 151 10.06 22.96 -4.09
N GLU A 152 9.51 23.23 -5.26
CA GLU A 152 8.26 23.98 -5.41
C GLU A 152 7.08 23.29 -4.71
N ASP A 153 6.92 21.97 -4.90
CA ASP A 153 5.86 21.23 -4.23
C ASP A 153 6.11 21.10 -2.72
N LYS A 154 7.38 20.99 -2.28
CA LYS A 154 7.71 21.04 -0.84
C LYS A 154 7.25 22.35 -0.20
N GLU A 155 7.45 23.48 -0.88
CA GLU A 155 6.98 24.78 -0.39
C GLU A 155 5.44 24.82 -0.34
N LYS A 156 4.74 24.32 -1.36
CA LYS A 156 3.27 24.20 -1.33
C LYS A 156 2.76 23.38 -0.14
N PHE A 157 3.48 22.34 0.28
CA PHE A 157 3.16 21.59 1.50
C PHE A 157 3.37 22.42 2.77
N ASN A 158 4.44 23.21 2.82
CA ASN A 158 4.72 24.12 3.93
C ASN A 158 3.63 25.21 4.05
N GLU A 159 3.31 25.89 2.95
CA GLU A 159 2.24 26.89 2.88
C GLU A 159 0.88 26.29 3.30
N PHE A 160 0.55 25.10 2.81
CA PHE A 160 -0.66 24.39 3.21
C PHE A 160 -0.70 24.16 4.73
N LEU A 161 0.39 23.69 5.33
CA LEU A 161 0.46 23.46 6.77
C LEU A 161 0.32 24.75 7.58
N ILE A 162 0.96 25.84 7.15
CA ILE A 162 0.85 27.16 7.77
C ILE A 162 -0.61 27.63 7.72
N LYS A 163 -1.23 27.59 6.54
CA LYS A 163 -2.64 27.97 6.34
C LYS A 163 -3.58 27.19 7.24
N VAL A 164 -3.48 25.86 7.25
CA VAL A 164 -4.32 24.99 8.10
C VAL A 164 -4.17 25.37 9.56
N ARG A 165 -2.95 25.62 10.03
CA ARG A 165 -2.70 26.01 11.43
C ARG A 165 -3.32 27.36 11.75
N VAL A 166 -3.06 28.38 10.93
CA VAL A 166 -3.57 29.74 11.15
C VAL A 166 -5.10 29.78 11.17
N GLU A 167 -5.77 29.13 10.22
CA GLU A 167 -7.24 29.11 10.16
C GLU A 167 -7.90 28.33 11.32
N ASN A 168 -7.15 27.48 12.03
CA ASN A 168 -7.63 26.72 13.18
C ASN A 168 -7.01 27.17 14.51
N LEU A 169 -6.22 28.25 14.51
CA LEU A 169 -5.81 28.90 15.75
C LEU A 169 -7.08 29.50 16.37
N LYS A 170 -7.53 28.90 17.46
CA LYS A 170 -8.52 29.53 18.34
C LYS A 170 -7.79 30.64 19.10
N ILE A 171 -7.83 31.86 18.57
CA ILE A 171 -7.47 33.09 19.29
C ILE A 171 -8.77 33.66 19.85
#